data_AF-A0A7C1W4N2-F1
#
_entry.id   AF-A0A7C1W4N2-F1
#
_cell.length_a   1.000
_cell.length_b   1.000
_cell.length_c   1.000
_cell.angle_alpha   90.00
_cell.angle_beta   90.00
_cell.angle_gamma   90.00
#
_symmetry.space_group_name_H-M   'P 1'
#
loop_
_entity.id
_entity.type
_entity.pdbx_description
1 polymer ?
#
loop_
_entity_poly.entity_id
_entity_poly.type
_entity_poly.pdbx_seq_one_letter_code
_entity_poly.pdbx_strand_id
1 'polypeptide(L)'
;LISLYNKEGNPVNRCDTNRCEKIGNIFREGKIYTTETIEVFDHDFPSLAEGVAVPHVIYEIERNEAYASIGTSRDTSEFACDSYQNGWYNYGKWHYSDDGWWW
;
A
#
# COMPACT_ATOMS: atom_id res chain seq x y z
N LEU A 1 16.12 -8.25 18.85
CA LEU A 1 14.66 -8.01 18.82
C LEU A 1 14.03 -8.77 17.65
N ILE A 2 14.28 -8.41 16.37
CA ILE A 2 13.74 -9.14 15.20
C ILE A 2 13.97 -10.67 15.30
N SER A 3 15.20 -11.10 15.57
CA SER A 3 15.54 -12.52 15.70
C SER A 3 14.86 -13.26 16.87
N LEU A 4 14.28 -12.55 17.84
CA LEU A 4 13.49 -13.16 18.92
C LEU A 4 12.07 -13.43 18.43
N TYR A 5 11.43 -12.43 17.79
CA TYR A 5 10.10 -12.56 17.21
C TYR A 5 10.04 -13.67 16.16
N ASN A 6 11.04 -13.75 15.26
CA ASN A 6 11.09 -14.81 14.26
C ASN A 6 11.21 -16.21 14.90
N LYS A 7 11.98 -16.34 16.00
CA LYS A 7 12.11 -17.62 16.72
C LYS A 7 10.82 -18.06 17.41
N GLU A 8 10.00 -17.11 17.84
CA GLU A 8 8.69 -17.35 18.44
C GLU A 8 7.60 -17.58 17.38
N GLY A 9 7.93 -17.52 16.09
CA GLY A 9 6.97 -17.65 15.00
C GLY A 9 6.07 -16.41 14.86
N ASN A 10 6.49 -15.25 15.35
CA ASN A 10 5.73 -14.01 15.24
C ASN A 10 6.10 -13.25 13.95
N PRO A 11 5.12 -12.67 13.23
CA PRO A 11 5.39 -11.87 12.05
C PRO A 11 6.16 -10.59 12.40
N VAL A 12 7.14 -10.22 11.56
CA VAL A 12 7.84 -8.94 11.66
C VAL A 12 7.55 -8.11 10.42
N ASN A 13 6.63 -7.16 10.58
CA ASN A 13 6.13 -6.33 9.50
C ASN A 13 6.77 -4.93 9.51
N ARG A 14 7.09 -4.42 8.33
CA ARG A 14 7.33 -3.00 8.07
C ARG A 14 6.08 -2.43 7.41
N CYS A 15 5.51 -1.38 8.00
CA CYS A 15 4.46 -0.60 7.37
C CYS A 15 5.09 0.64 6.73
N ASP A 16 4.70 0.93 5.50
CA ASP A 16 5.13 2.12 4.77
C ASP A 16 3.95 2.76 4.04
N THR A 17 3.95 4.08 3.99
CA THR A 17 3.03 4.86 3.16
C THR A 17 3.83 5.54 2.07
N ASN A 18 3.42 5.30 0.83
CA ASN A 18 4.06 5.97 -0.30
C ASN A 18 3.33 7.27 -0.64
N ARG A 19 3.98 8.09 -1.46
CA ARG A 19 3.39 9.34 -1.96
C ARG A 19 2.02 9.05 -2.59
N CYS A 20 1.01 9.83 -2.19
CA CYS A 20 -0.30 9.78 -2.82
C CYS A 20 -0.22 10.33 -4.26
N GLU A 21 -0.84 9.62 -5.19
CA GLU A 21 -0.78 9.91 -6.62
C GLU A 21 -2.11 10.47 -7.14
N LYS A 22 -2.06 11.59 -7.87
CA LYS A 22 -3.27 12.22 -8.42
C LYS A 22 -3.73 11.50 -9.68
N ILE A 23 -4.90 10.90 -9.68
CA ILE A 23 -5.45 10.17 -10.83
C ILE A 23 -6.19 11.14 -11.77
N GLY A 24 -6.05 10.96 -13.08
CA GLY A 24 -6.66 11.81 -14.11
C GLY A 24 -5.69 12.15 -15.25
N ASN A 25 -6.14 13.03 -16.15
CA ASN A 25 -5.39 13.45 -17.36
C ASN A 25 -4.23 14.44 -17.09
N ILE A 26 -3.36 14.09 -16.15
CA ILE A 26 -2.22 14.89 -15.71
C ILE A 26 -0.91 14.27 -16.22
N PHE A 27 0.02 15.13 -16.64
CA PHE A 27 1.33 14.74 -17.13
C PHE A 27 2.10 13.90 -16.12
N ARG A 28 2.77 12.87 -16.64
CA ARG A 28 3.69 12.01 -15.89
C ARG A 28 4.93 11.78 -16.73
N GLU A 29 6.08 11.80 -16.08
CA GLU A 29 7.33 11.42 -16.72
C GLU A 29 7.28 9.94 -17.11
N GLY A 30 7.60 9.64 -18.38
CA GLY A 30 7.60 8.28 -18.88
C GLY A 30 7.25 8.20 -20.36
N LYS A 31 7.02 6.96 -20.82
CA LYS A 31 6.56 6.67 -22.17
C LYS A 31 5.38 5.72 -22.08
N ILE A 32 4.37 5.99 -22.89
CA ILE A 32 3.20 5.13 -23.06
C ILE A 32 3.22 4.55 -24.46
N TYR A 33 2.67 3.35 -24.61
CA TYR A 33 2.42 2.77 -25.92
C TYR A 33 1.10 3.32 -26.45
N THR A 34 1.17 4.26 -27.41
CA THR A 34 0.00 4.95 -27.99
C THR A 34 0.17 5.09 -29.50
N THR A 35 -0.94 5.18 -30.22
CA THR A 35 -0.96 5.45 -31.67
C THR A 35 -1.01 6.94 -32.00
N GLU A 36 -1.33 7.78 -31.02
CA GLU A 36 -1.49 9.23 -31.20
C GLU A 36 -0.99 10.01 -29.98
N THR A 37 -0.75 11.30 -30.17
CA THR A 37 -0.36 12.21 -29.09
C THR A 37 -1.53 12.40 -28.12
N ILE A 38 -1.27 12.20 -26.83
CA ILE A 38 -2.25 12.46 -25.77
C ILE A 38 -1.97 13.83 -25.17
N GLU A 39 -2.93 14.75 -25.30
CA GLU A 39 -2.88 16.04 -24.62
C GLU A 39 -3.21 15.86 -23.14
N VAL A 40 -2.35 16.40 -22.27
CA VAL A 40 -2.45 16.26 -20.81
C VAL A 40 -2.22 17.61 -20.14
N PHE A 41 -2.71 17.78 -18.92
CA PHE A 41 -2.36 18.93 -18.10
C PHE A 41 -0.91 18.83 -17.62
N ASP A 42 -0.09 19.84 -17.89
CA ASP A 42 1.33 19.88 -17.52
C ASP A 42 1.56 20.03 -16.02
N HIS A 43 0.63 20.66 -15.31
CA HIS A 43 0.65 20.85 -13.86
C HIS A 43 -0.23 19.84 -13.13
N ASP A 44 0.22 19.40 -11.96
CA ASP A 44 -0.47 18.42 -11.14
C ASP A 44 -1.47 19.04 -10.15
N PHE A 45 -2.24 20.07 -10.51
CA PHE A 45 -3.16 20.70 -9.55
C PHE A 45 -4.24 19.72 -9.06
N PRO A 46 -4.54 19.65 -7.74
CA PRO A 46 -5.56 18.75 -7.21
C PRO A 46 -6.95 18.93 -7.83
N SER A 47 -7.29 20.15 -8.27
CA SER A 47 -8.56 20.45 -8.94
C SER A 47 -8.69 19.85 -10.35
N LEU A 48 -7.58 19.46 -10.96
CA LEU A 48 -7.53 18.80 -12.27
C LEU A 48 -7.53 17.27 -12.13
N ALA A 49 -7.39 16.76 -10.91
CA ALA A 49 -7.42 15.34 -10.64
C ALA A 49 -8.87 14.84 -10.56
N GLU A 50 -9.11 13.66 -11.14
CA GLU A 50 -10.37 12.92 -11.04
C GLU A 50 -10.41 12.08 -9.76
N GLY A 51 -9.25 11.82 -9.16
CA GLY A 51 -9.14 11.10 -7.89
C GLY A 51 -7.71 11.12 -7.35
N VAL A 52 -7.49 10.34 -6.30
CA VAL A 52 -6.18 10.12 -5.70
C VAL A 52 -6.01 8.65 -5.40
N ALA A 53 -4.81 8.12 -5.59
CA ALA A 53 -4.42 6.80 -5.13
C ALA A 53 -3.51 6.96 -3.90
N VAL A 54 -3.93 6.35 -2.79
CA VAL A 54 -3.24 6.39 -1.51
C VAL A 54 -2.70 5.00 -1.20
N PRO A 55 -1.42 4.71 -1.48
CA PRO A 55 -0.83 3.40 -1.23
C PRO A 55 -0.45 3.21 0.24
N HIS A 56 -0.90 2.10 0.83
CA HIS A 56 -0.43 1.56 2.11
C HIS A 56 0.16 0.19 1.88
N VAL A 57 1.41 -0.02 2.30
CA VAL A 57 2.14 -1.28 2.08
C VAL A 57 2.60 -1.85 3.40
N ILE A 58 2.35 -3.14 3.59
CA ILE A 58 2.83 -3.93 4.70
C ILE A 58 3.76 -4.98 4.12
N TYR A 59 5.02 -4.90 4.51
CA TYR A 59 6.07 -5.78 4.04
C TYR A 59 6.53 -6.70 5.17
N GLU A 60 6.45 -8.00 4.96
CA GLU A 60 6.90 -9.01 5.92
C GLU A 60 8.34 -9.42 5.57
N ILE A 61 9.23 -9.38 6.56
CA ILE A 61 10.67 -9.49 6.36
C ILE A 61 11.13 -10.94 6.17
N GLU A 62 10.59 -11.91 6.92
CA GLU A 62 10.99 -13.33 6.86
C GLU A 62 10.67 -13.97 5.51
N ARG A 63 9.49 -13.67 4.97
CA ARG A 63 8.91 -14.27 3.78
C ARG A 63 9.16 -13.43 2.54
N ASN A 64 9.66 -12.20 2.69
CA ASN A 64 9.92 -11.26 1.58
C ASN A 64 8.67 -11.04 0.73
N GLU A 65 7.53 -10.83 1.40
CA GLU A 65 6.22 -10.67 0.79
C GLU A 65 5.62 -9.33 1.20
N ALA A 66 4.90 -8.70 0.28
CA ALA A 66 4.25 -7.41 0.51
C ALA A 66 2.76 -7.51 0.26
N TYR A 67 1.98 -6.91 1.17
CA TYR A 67 0.57 -6.64 0.97
C TYR A 67 0.37 -5.15 0.74
N ALA A 68 -0.29 -4.77 -0.35
CA ALA A 68 -0.53 -3.39 -0.71
C ALA A 68 -2.04 -3.12 -0.84
N SER A 69 -2.51 -2.11 -0.12
CA SER A 69 -3.85 -1.54 -0.24
C SER A 69 -3.76 -0.18 -0.92
N ILE A 70 -4.64 0.08 -1.89
CA ILE A 70 -4.72 1.38 -2.57
C ILE A 70 -6.07 2.01 -2.26
N GLY A 71 -6.04 3.04 -1.42
CA GLY A 71 -7.21 3.85 -1.10
C GLY A 71 -7.46 4.90 -2.17
N THR A 72 -8.71 5.32 -2.32
CA THR A 72 -9.13 6.34 -3.30
C THR A 72 -9.48 7.71 -2.68
N SER A 73 -9.22 7.85 -1.37
CA SER A 73 -9.63 9.00 -0.56
C SER A 73 -8.42 9.61 0.17
N ARG A 74 -8.43 9.70 1.49
CA ARG A 74 -7.37 10.36 2.29
C ARG A 74 -6.49 9.32 2.99
N ASP A 75 -5.24 9.71 3.20
CA ASP A 75 -4.34 8.99 4.10
C ASP A 75 -4.74 9.28 5.55
N THR A 76 -5.32 8.30 6.23
CA THR A 76 -5.78 8.41 7.61
C THR A 76 -5.32 7.20 8.42
N SER A 77 -5.21 7.36 9.74
CA SER A 77 -4.90 6.23 10.63
C SER A 77 -5.95 5.12 10.55
N GLU A 78 -7.22 5.47 10.30
CA GLU A 78 -8.28 4.49 10.09
C GLU A 78 -7.99 3.63 8.85
N PHE A 79 -7.58 4.25 7.73
CA PHE A 79 -7.20 3.53 6.52
C PHE A 79 -5.95 2.66 6.72
N ALA A 80 -4.99 3.10 7.53
CA ALA A 80 -3.81 2.32 7.88
C ALA A 80 -4.18 1.05 8.67
N CYS A 81 -5.02 1.19 9.69
CA CYS A 81 -5.51 0.07 10.50
C CYS A 81 -6.34 -0.91 9.65
N ASP A 82 -7.23 -0.39 8.80
CA ASP A 82 -8.03 -1.20 7.89
C ASP A 82 -7.15 -1.97 6.90
N SER A 83 -6.14 -1.31 6.31
CA SER A 83 -5.16 -1.96 5.43
C SER A 83 -4.39 -3.08 6.13
N TYR A 84 -3.99 -2.88 7.39
CA TYR A 84 -3.33 -3.90 8.20
C TYR A 84 -4.24 -5.08 8.53
N GLN A 85 -5.44 -4.78 8.98
CA GLN A 85 -6.44 -5.79 9.28
C GLN A 85 -6.77 -6.63 8.03
N ASN A 86 -6.98 -5.97 6.90
CA ASN A 86 -7.28 -6.60 5.63
C ASN A 86 -6.12 -7.49 5.16
N GLY A 87 -4.87 -7.03 5.25
CA GLY A 87 -3.68 -7.83 4.95
C GLY A 87 -3.55 -9.05 5.86
N TRP A 88 -3.80 -8.89 7.15
CA TRP A 88 -3.77 -10.00 8.10
C TRP A 88 -4.83 -11.06 7.79
N TYR A 89 -6.08 -10.67 7.58
CA TYR A 89 -7.18 -11.61 7.38
C TYR A 89 -7.15 -12.34 6.03
N ASN A 90 -6.62 -11.69 4.99
CA ASN A 90 -6.55 -12.29 3.67
C ASN A 90 -5.24 -13.06 3.44
N TYR A 91 -4.17 -12.70 4.14
CA TYR A 91 -2.84 -13.24 3.89
C TYR A 91 -2.13 -13.73 5.15
N GLY A 92 -1.85 -12.82 6.09
CA GLY A 92 -0.97 -13.09 7.24
C GLY A 92 -1.39 -14.28 8.11
N LYS A 93 -2.68 -14.38 8.46
CA LYS A 93 -3.19 -15.42 9.37
C LYS A 93 -2.99 -16.85 8.87
N TRP A 94 -2.78 -17.05 7.57
CA TRP A 94 -2.59 -18.40 7.01
C TRP A 94 -1.15 -18.90 7.16
N HIS A 95 -0.22 -18.01 7.52
CA HIS A 95 1.21 -18.30 7.62
C HIS A 95 1.72 -18.42 9.05
N TYR A 96 0.94 -17.94 10.02
CA TYR A 96 1.27 -17.95 11.44
C TYR A 96 0.14 -18.66 12.19
N SER A 97 0.49 -19.65 13.02
CA SER A 97 -0.50 -20.37 13.83
C SER A 97 -1.08 -19.43 14.89
N ASP A 98 -2.39 -19.57 15.15
CA ASP A 98 -3.17 -18.80 16.12
C ASP A 98 -2.82 -19.19 17.58
N ASP A 99 -1.54 -19.36 17.90
CA ASP A 99 -1.08 -19.94 19.17
C ASP A 99 -1.01 -18.92 20.33
N GLY A 100 -1.53 -17.71 20.13
CA GLY A 100 -1.72 -16.79 21.25
C GLY A 100 -2.01 -15.36 20.83
N TRP A 101 -3.19 -14.88 21.21
CA TRP A 101 -3.50 -13.52 21.66
C TRP A 101 -2.61 -12.38 21.12
N TRP A 102 -2.85 -11.97 19.87
CA TRP A 102 -2.37 -10.69 19.36
C TRP A 102 -3.48 -9.94 18.61
N TRP A 103 -4.48 -9.54 19.39
CA TRP A 103 -5.23 -8.27 19.36
C TRP A 103 -6.04 -8.17 20.68
#